data_AF-A0AA38GGA7-F1
#
_entry.id   AF-A0AA38GGA7-F1
#
_cell.length_a   1.000
_cell.length_b   1.000
_cell.length_c   1.000
_cell.angle_alpha   90.00
_cell.angle_beta   90.00
_cell.angle_gamma   90.00
#
_symmetry.space_group_name_H-M   'P 1'
#
loop_
_entity.id
_entity.type
_entity.pdbx_description
1 polymer ?
#
loop_
_entity_poly.entity_id
_entity_poly.type
_entity_poly.pdbx_seq_one_letter_code
_entity_poly.pdbx_strand_id
1 'polypeptide(L)' 'DINKACPKDDFPLPSIDIIVDATAGFELLSLMDGFSGYNQIKISEQDQAKTTFITPWGTYCYVVMPFGLKNT' A
#
# COMPACT_ATOMS: atom_id res chain seq x y z
N ASP A 1 -7.94 3.05 -16.84
CA ASP A 1 -6.95 2.43 -15.94
C ASP A 1 -6.96 3.20 -14.62
N ILE A 2 -7.23 2.53 -13.51
CA ILE A 2 -7.49 3.14 -12.19
C ILE A 2 -6.32 4.00 -11.72
N ASN A 3 -5.09 3.56 -12.02
CA ASN A 3 -3.85 4.22 -11.59
C ASN A 3 -3.55 5.53 -12.33
N LYS A 4 -4.14 5.73 -13.51
CA LYS A 4 -4.01 6.99 -14.26
C LYS A 4 -4.99 8.06 -13.77
N ALA A 5 -6.13 7.65 -13.21
CA ALA A 5 -7.16 8.55 -12.72
C ALA A 5 -6.92 8.99 -11.26
N CYS A 6 -6.05 8.29 -10.52
CA CYS A 6 -5.72 8.62 -9.13
C CYS A 6 -4.56 9.64 -9.06
N PRO A 7 -4.74 10.80 -8.38
CA PRO A 7 -3.65 11.73 -8.13
C PRO A 7 -2.56 11.05 -7.32
N LYS A 8 -1.28 11.31 -7.60
CA LYS A 8 -0.18 10.65 -6.90
C LYS A 8 -0.10 11.16 -5.46
N ASP A 9 0.16 10.27 -4.51
CA ASP A 9 0.48 10.69 -3.13
C ASP A 9 1.90 11.27 -3.08
N ASP A 10 2.06 12.35 -2.32
CA ASP A 10 3.30 13.10 -2.14
C ASP A 10 4.05 12.70 -0.86
N PHE A 11 3.68 11.59 -0.22
CA PHE A 11 4.37 11.08 0.95
C PHE A 11 5.74 10.47 0.56
N PRO A 12 6.87 11.15 0.85
CA PRO A 12 8.16 10.65 0.43
C PRO A 12 8.59 9.52 1.35
N LEU A 13 9.01 8.40 0.76
CA LEU A 13 9.72 7.38 1.53
C LEU A 13 11.07 7.96 2.01
N PRO A 14 11.46 7.74 3.27
CA PRO A 14 12.76 8.17 3.77
C PRO A 14 13.89 7.55 2.93
N SER A 15 14.94 8.33 2.67
CA SER A 15 16.14 7.83 2.00
C SER A 15 16.76 6.69 2.80
N ILE A 16 17.33 5.71 2.09
CA ILE A 16 18.05 4.59 2.71
C ILE A 16 19.17 5.10 3.63
N ASP A 17 19.88 6.15 3.25
CA ASP A 17 20.97 6.71 4.05
C ASP A 17 20.49 7.18 5.44
N ILE A 18 19.30 7.77 5.51
CA ILE A 18 18.70 8.23 6.77
C ILE A 18 18.39 7.04 7.69
N ILE A 19 17.88 5.95 7.12
CA ILE A 19 17.53 4.73 7.88
C ILE A 19 18.80 4.02 8.36
N VAL A 20 19.84 3.97 7.53
CA VAL A 20 21.13 3.36 7.86
C VAL A 20 21.82 4.15 8.97
N ASP A 21 21.90 5.48 8.84
CA ASP A 21 22.50 6.32 9.87
C ASP A 21 21.72 6.26 11.19
N ALA A 22 20.38 6.22 11.14
CA ALA A 22 19.54 6.09 12.32
C ALA A 22 19.69 4.73 13.03
N THR A 23 20.16 3.70 12.33
CA THR A 23 20.38 2.35 12.88
C THR A 23 21.85 2.06 13.16
N ALA A 24 22.75 2.99 12.83
CA ALA A 24 24.17 2.86 13.13
C ALA A 24 24.41 2.89 14.65
N GLY A 25 25.13 1.91 15.17
CA GLY A 25 25.49 1.81 16.59
C GLY A 25 24.56 0.94 17.45
N PHE A 26 23.49 0.37 16.87
CA PHE A 26 22.72 -0.67 17.54
C PHE A 26 23.42 -2.04 17.40
N GLU A 27 23.58 -2.76 18.51
CA GLU A 27 24.22 -4.10 18.52
C GLU A 27 23.32 -5.21 17.96
N LEU A 28 22.01 -4.97 17.89
CA LEU A 28 21.02 -5.90 17.38
C LEU A 28 19.93 -5.17 16.60
N LEU A 29 19.63 -5.69 15.41
CA LEU A 29 18.49 -5.25 14.58
C LEU A 29 17.56 -6.43 14.36
N SER A 30 16.25 -6.20 14.54
CA SER A 30 15.20 -7.17 14.24
C SER A 30 14.37 -6.63 13.08
N LEU A 31 14.27 -7.42 12.00
CA LEU A 31 13.47 -7.10 10.82
C LEU A 31 12.16 -7.87 10.89
N MET A 32 11.04 -7.16 10.78
CA MET A 32 9.72 -7.76 10.61
C MET A 32 9.29 -7.59 9.16
N ASP A 33 8.86 -8.68 8.52
CA ASP A 33 8.25 -8.57 7.20
C ASP A 33 6.79 -8.09 7.32
N GLY A 34 6.40 -7.22 6.39
CA GLY A 34 5.03 -6.78 6.20
C GLY A 34 4.41 -7.41 4.96
N PHE A 35 4.61 -8.71 4.72
CA PHE A 35 4.21 -9.40 3.46
C PHE A 35 2.74 -9.19 3.08
N SER A 36 1.87 -9.02 4.08
CA SER A 36 0.44 -8.73 3.90
C SER A 36 0.05 -7.29 4.27
N GLY A 37 1.00 -6.37 4.36
CA GLY A 37 0.79 -5.00 4.85
C GLY A 37 -0.33 -4.28 4.10
N TYR A 38 -0.38 -4.43 2.78
CA TYR A 38 -1.42 -3.80 1.96
C TYR A 38 -2.81 -4.35 2.25
N ASN A 39 -2.94 -5.68 2.37
CA ASN A 39 -4.23 -6.32 2.64
C ASN A 39 -4.75 -6.08 4.07
N GLN A 40 -3.99 -5.40 4.93
CA GLN A 40 -4.44 -4.99 6.27
C GLN A 40 -4.99 -3.55 6.30
N ILE A 41 -4.68 -2.72 5.30
CA ILE A 41 -5.12 -1.33 5.24
C ILE A 41 -6.54 -1.28 4.64
N LYS A 42 -7.51 -0.81 5.43
CA LYS A 42 -8.90 -0.67 4.98
C LYS A 42 -9.03 0.46 3.96
N ILE A 43 -9.77 0.19 2.89
CA ILE A 43 -10.15 1.22 1.93
C ILE A 43 -11.35 2.00 2.49
N SER A 44 -11.29 3.32 2.38
CA SER A 44 -12.42 4.20 2.67
C SER A 44 -13.68 3.72 1.94
N GLU A 45 -14.82 3.66 2.63
CA GLU A 45 -16.07 3.17 2.04
C GLU A 45 -16.46 3.90 0.74
N GLN A 46 -16.11 5.19 0.65
CA GLN A 46 -16.36 6.02 -0.55
C GLN A 46 -15.49 5.63 -1.75
N ASP A 47 -14.35 5.00 -1.52
CA ASP A 47 -13.37 4.64 -2.54
C ASP A 47 -13.44 3.15 -2.93
N GLN A 48 -14.11 2.30 -2.15
CA GLN A 48 -14.27 0.87 -2.46
C GLN A 48 -14.89 0.66 -3.84
N ALA A 49 -15.91 1.45 -4.19
CA ALA A 49 -16.56 1.39 -5.50
C ALA A 49 -15.59 1.69 -6.67
N LYS A 50 -14.53 2.46 -6.44
CA LYS A 50 -13.50 2.76 -7.46
C LYS A 50 -12.59 1.56 -7.73
N THR A 51 -12.50 0.63 -6.78
CA THR A 51 -11.71 -0.62 -6.87
C THR A 51 -12.52 -1.81 -7.37
N THR A 52 -13.63 -1.55 -8.07
CA THR A 52 -14.52 -2.59 -8.57
C THR A 52 -13.87 -3.40 -9.69
N PHE A 53 -14.01 -4.73 -9.63
CA PHE A 53 -13.61 -5.66 -10.68
C PHE A 53 -14.75 -6.62 -11.03
N ILE A 54 -14.72 -7.13 -12.26
CA ILE A 54 -15.75 -8.00 -12.81
C ILE A 54 -15.21 -9.43 -12.85
N THR A 55 -16.01 -10.37 -12.34
CA THR A 55 -15.79 -11.81 -12.48
C THR A 55 -16.95 -12.40 -13.28
N PRO A 56 -16.80 -13.63 -13.83
CA PRO A 56 -17.92 -14.33 -14.45
C PRO A 56 -19.16 -14.52 -13.55
N TRP A 57 -18.98 -14.43 -12.22
CA TRP A 57 -20.03 -14.64 -11.22
C TRP A 57 -20.63 -13.34 -10.67
N GLY A 58 -20.09 -12.19 -11.06
CA GLY A 58 -20.58 -10.90 -10.60
C GLY A 58 -19.50 -9.84 -10.44
N THR A 59 -19.94 -8.71 -9.91
CA THR A 59 -19.13 -7.51 -9.70
C THR A 59 -18.76 -7.41 -8.22
N TYR A 60 -17.48 -7.24 -7.93
CA TYR A 60 -16.95 -7.17 -6.57
C TYR A 60 -16.08 -5.92 -6.40
N CYS A 61 -15.95 -5.43 -5.17
CA CYS A 61 -15.03 -4.35 -4.82
C CYS A 61 -14.09 -4.80 -3.70
N TYR A 62 -12.93 -4.16 -3.62
CA TYR A 62 -11.99 -4.40 -2.52
C TYR A 62 -12.40 -3.60 -1.29
N VAL A 63 -12.33 -4.26 -0.12
CA VAL A 63 -12.53 -3.62 1.20
C VAL A 63 -11.20 -3.29 1.89
N VAL A 64 -10.12 -3.91 1.44
CA VAL A 64 -8.74 -3.70 1.87
C VAL A 64 -7.86 -3.46 0.65
N MET A 65 -6.75 -2.75 0.82
CA MET A 65 -5.92 -2.28 -0.29
C MET A 65 -5.37 -3.46 -1.12
N PRO A 66 -5.76 -3.60 -2.40
CA PRO A 66 -5.25 -4.65 -3.26
C PRO A 66 -3.85 -4.32 -3.77
N PHE A 67 -3.14 -5.35 -4.21
CA PHE A 67 -1.92 -5.18 -4.98
C PHE A 67 -2.18 -4.44 -6.30
N GLY A 68 -1.22 -3.62 -6.71
CA GLY A 68 -1.23 -2.95 -8.01
C GLY A 68 -1.89 -1.57 -8.03
N LEU A 69 -2.28 -1.01 -6.88
CA LEU A 69 -2.61 0.42 -6.79
C LEU A 69 -1.33 1.27 -6.73
N LYS A 70 -1.37 2.44 -7.36
CA LYS A 70 -0.20 3.32 -7.56
C LYS A 70 0.23 4.09 -6.31
N ASN A 71 -0.69 4.34 -5.38
CA ASN A 71 -0.46 5.17 -4.19
C ASN A 71 -0.45 4.31 -2.93
N THR A 72 0.48 3.38 -2.94
CA THR A 72 0.71 2.45 -1.85
C THR A 72 2.13 2.65 -1.35
#